data_AF-C5E050-F1
#
_entry.id   AF-C5E050-F1
#
_cell.length_a   1.000
_cell.length_b   1.000
_cell.length_c   1.000
_cell.angle_alpha   90.00
_cell.angle_beta   90.00
_cell.angle_gamma   90.00
#
_symmetry.space_group_name_H-M   'P 1'
#
loop_
_entity.id
_entity.type
_entity.pdbx_description
1 polymer ?
#
loop_
_entity_poly.entity_id
_entity_poly.type
_entity_poly.pdbx_seq_one_letter_code
_entity_poly.pdbx_strand_id
1 'polypeptide(L)'
;MDPSTRLEQRRLKFSKDASKKILDDPLSDKSLISRGSDLSILQKDQTAREQLLSRIKKSQDKHTVDHGLRKLREAIVSVFNDSRDDPTLIAFVYEVYQLSYDYFFREQDFTKLGNLVLNFMFQKFPADSHFQQLYALYSSHVESNLSKCISILANNRRPSITVQERQLIRLSSIYLINLESPSQWFFILSHLPRRQIQFLTSIAAFQHMKERCYKYIKTCYNQVTLDYVLDSWFYNMVGNSDIPNDWPLESIGGVQTLVLKRGTKT
;
A
#
# COMPACT_ATOMS: atom_id res chain seq x y z
N MET A 1 -36.07 -25.03 15.95
CA MET A 1 -35.43 -23.71 16.13
C MET A 1 -36.52 -22.68 16.24
N ASP A 2 -36.51 -21.91 17.32
CA ASP A 2 -37.55 -20.95 17.67
C ASP A 2 -37.57 -19.77 16.67
N PRO A 3 -38.72 -19.24 16.22
CA PRO A 3 -38.78 -18.16 15.22
C PRO A 3 -38.08 -16.88 15.68
N SER A 4 -38.07 -16.63 16.99
CA SER A 4 -37.43 -15.50 17.67
C SER A 4 -35.91 -15.46 17.43
N THR A 5 -35.23 -16.57 17.68
CA THR A 5 -33.77 -16.73 17.48
C THR A 5 -33.36 -16.56 16.01
N ARG A 6 -34.22 -16.95 15.07
CA ARG A 6 -33.96 -16.82 13.62
C ARG A 6 -34.02 -15.36 13.15
N LEU A 7 -34.90 -14.56 13.76
CA LEU A 7 -35.10 -13.15 13.44
C LEU A 7 -33.97 -12.28 14.02
N GLU A 8 -33.51 -12.64 15.22
CA GLU A 8 -32.40 -11.99 15.90
C GLU A 8 -31.05 -12.26 15.21
N GLN A 9 -30.81 -13.50 14.76
CA GLN A 9 -29.65 -13.83 13.93
C GLN A 9 -29.63 -13.07 12.61
N ARG A 10 -30.79 -12.84 11.97
CA ARG A 10 -30.89 -12.02 10.76
C ARG A 10 -30.57 -10.55 11.05
N ARG A 11 -31.07 -9.98 12.15
CA ARG A 11 -30.73 -8.60 12.55
C ARG A 11 -29.24 -8.42 12.81
N LEU A 12 -28.59 -9.39 13.46
CA LEU A 12 -27.15 -9.37 13.69
C LEU A 12 -26.35 -9.48 12.40
N LYS A 13 -26.80 -10.29 11.43
CA LYS A 13 -26.13 -10.47 10.14
C LYS A 13 -26.16 -9.24 9.24
N PHE A 14 -27.17 -8.38 9.39
CA PHE A 14 -27.33 -7.12 8.65
C PHE A 14 -27.09 -5.88 9.50
N SER A 15 -26.46 -6.02 10.67
CA SER A 15 -26.12 -4.86 11.51
C SER A 15 -24.95 -4.09 10.91
N LYS A 16 -24.85 -2.79 11.25
CA LYS A 16 -23.71 -1.95 10.85
C LYS A 16 -22.37 -2.51 11.33
N ASP A 17 -22.35 -3.23 12.45
CA ASP A 17 -21.13 -3.87 12.97
C ASP A 17 -20.72 -5.10 12.16
N ALA A 18 -21.69 -5.86 11.62
CA ALA A 18 -21.41 -6.94 10.69
C ALA A 18 -20.89 -6.40 9.35
N SER A 19 -21.49 -5.32 8.84
CA SER A 19 -20.99 -4.64 7.64
C SER A 19 -19.57 -4.09 7.85
N LYS A 20 -19.29 -3.51 9.03
CA LYS A 20 -17.95 -3.03 9.38
C LYS A 20 -16.94 -4.17 9.49
N LYS A 21 -17.30 -5.29 10.12
CA LYS A 21 -16.46 -6.52 10.16
C LYS A 21 -16.17 -7.10 8.78
N ILE A 22 -17.14 -7.07 7.86
CA ILE A 22 -16.94 -7.53 6.47
C ILE A 22 -16.05 -6.56 5.68
N LEU A 23 -16.17 -5.25 5.94
CA LEU A 23 -15.29 -4.23 5.34
C LEU A 23 -13.84 -4.37 5.85
N ASP A 24 -13.67 -4.64 7.14
CA ASP A 24 -12.37 -4.77 7.79
C ASP A 24 -11.73 -6.15 7.54
N ASP A 25 -12.54 -7.20 7.29
CA ASP A 25 -12.13 -8.54 6.91
C ASP A 25 -13.18 -9.19 5.96
N PRO A 26 -13.03 -9.01 4.64
CA PRO A 26 -13.93 -9.61 3.65
C PRO A 26 -13.95 -11.13 3.64
N LEU A 27 -12.96 -11.79 4.26
CA LEU A 27 -12.86 -13.24 4.38
C LEU A 27 -13.52 -13.77 5.66
N SER A 28 -13.96 -12.89 6.58
CA SER A 28 -14.70 -13.26 7.79
C SER A 28 -16.14 -13.74 7.54
N ASP A 29 -16.70 -13.44 6.35
CA ASP A 29 -18.04 -13.87 6.00
C ASP A 29 -18.06 -15.37 5.69
N LYS A 30 -18.40 -16.14 6.73
CA LYS A 30 -18.58 -17.59 6.63
C LYS A 30 -19.60 -18.05 5.58
N SER A 31 -20.49 -17.16 5.13
CA SER A 31 -21.48 -17.48 4.10
C SER A 31 -21.02 -17.24 2.67
N LEU A 32 -19.87 -16.56 2.48
CA LEU A 32 -19.13 -16.47 1.22
C LEU A 32 -18.03 -17.54 1.11
N ILE A 33 -17.81 -18.34 2.17
CA ILE A 33 -16.97 -19.54 2.14
C ILE A 33 -17.58 -20.47 1.08
N SER A 34 -16.85 -20.61 -0.02
CA SER A 34 -17.25 -21.37 -1.18
C SER A 34 -17.70 -22.79 -0.79
N ARG A 35 -18.86 -23.20 -1.30
CA ARG A 35 -19.33 -24.59 -1.27
C ARG A 35 -18.39 -25.41 -2.17
N GLY A 36 -17.30 -25.93 -1.60
CA GLY A 36 -16.36 -26.78 -2.32
C GLY A 36 -15.63 -27.69 -1.36
N SER A 37 -15.76 -29.00 -1.57
CA SER A 37 -15.05 -30.08 -0.87
C SER A 37 -13.54 -29.81 -0.71
N ASP A 38 -12.94 -29.04 -1.61
CA ASP A 38 -11.51 -28.75 -1.68
C ASP A 38 -10.98 -27.90 -0.51
N LEU A 39 -11.78 -26.99 0.06
CA LEU A 39 -11.27 -26.12 1.14
C LEU A 39 -10.99 -26.93 2.42
N SER A 40 -11.83 -27.91 2.73
CA SER A 40 -11.62 -28.79 3.89
C SER A 40 -10.33 -29.61 3.81
N ILE A 41 -9.89 -29.94 2.58
CA ILE A 41 -8.62 -30.63 2.33
C ILE A 41 -7.47 -29.65 2.61
N LEU A 42 -7.54 -28.44 2.05
CA LEU A 42 -6.52 -27.40 2.26
C LEU A 42 -6.37 -26.99 3.74
N GLN A 43 -7.44 -27.09 4.53
CA GLN A 43 -7.40 -26.83 5.98
C GLN A 43 -6.65 -27.90 6.76
N LYS A 44 -6.67 -29.16 6.29
CA LYS A 44 -6.11 -30.28 7.04
C LYS A 44 -4.75 -30.74 6.53
N ASP A 45 -4.44 -30.47 5.26
CA ASP A 45 -3.26 -31.02 4.58
C ASP A 45 -2.32 -29.91 4.10
N GLN A 46 -1.08 -29.93 4.61
CA GLN A 46 0.00 -29.05 4.18
C GLN A 46 0.44 -29.35 2.74
N THR A 47 0.48 -30.62 2.34
CA THR A 47 0.88 -31.04 0.99
C THR A 47 -0.08 -30.50 -0.05
N ALA A 48 -1.40 -30.56 0.23
CA ALA A 48 -2.41 -30.00 -0.67
C ALA A 48 -2.25 -28.48 -0.88
N ARG A 49 -1.91 -27.76 0.19
CA ARG A 49 -1.62 -26.31 0.15
C ARG A 49 -0.41 -26.01 -0.74
N GLU A 50 0.68 -26.74 -0.57
CA GLU A 50 1.91 -26.59 -1.37
C GLU A 50 1.69 -26.94 -2.85
N GLN A 51 0.93 -28.00 -3.13
CA GLN A 51 0.57 -28.38 -4.50
C GLN A 51 -0.24 -27.27 -5.20
N LEU A 52 -1.23 -26.70 -4.51
CA LEU A 52 -2.00 -25.57 -5.06
C LEU A 52 -1.10 -24.35 -5.29
N LEU A 53 -0.23 -24.01 -4.35
CA LEU A 53 0.73 -22.91 -4.50
C LEU A 53 1.65 -23.12 -5.72
N SER A 54 2.18 -24.34 -5.90
CA SER A 54 3.00 -24.69 -7.05
C SER A 54 2.25 -24.52 -8.38
N ARG A 55 0.97 -24.91 -8.43
CA ARG A 55 0.11 -24.71 -9.61
C ARG A 55 -0.11 -23.22 -9.91
N ILE A 56 -0.37 -22.42 -8.88
CA ILE A 56 -0.55 -20.96 -9.02
C ILE A 56 0.70 -20.32 -9.62
N LYS A 57 1.89 -20.64 -9.09
CA LYS A 57 3.17 -20.08 -9.58
C LYS A 57 3.47 -20.39 -11.05
N LYS A 58 2.98 -21.54 -11.54
CA LYS A 58 3.16 -21.96 -12.94
C LYS A 58 2.08 -21.42 -13.87
N SER A 59 0.96 -20.94 -13.32
CA SER A 59 -0.15 -20.43 -14.13
C SER A 59 0.15 -19.04 -14.67
N GLN A 60 -0.14 -18.83 -15.95
CA GLN A 60 -0.16 -17.50 -16.56
C GLN A 60 -1.57 -16.89 -16.58
N ASP A 61 -2.61 -17.68 -16.31
CA ASP A 61 -3.99 -17.22 -16.29
C ASP A 61 -4.29 -16.42 -15.02
N LYS A 62 -4.61 -15.13 -15.19
CA LYS A 62 -4.87 -14.19 -14.09
C LYS A 62 -6.02 -14.65 -13.20
N HIS A 63 -7.10 -15.20 -13.77
CA HIS A 63 -8.27 -15.61 -13.01
C HIS A 63 -7.94 -16.81 -12.12
N THR A 64 -7.24 -17.80 -12.66
CA THR A 64 -6.74 -18.96 -11.91
C THR A 64 -5.81 -18.54 -10.78
N VAL A 65 -4.93 -17.56 -11.02
CA VAL A 65 -4.02 -17.03 -9.99
C VAL A 65 -4.79 -16.34 -8.87
N ASP A 66 -5.69 -15.39 -9.15
CA ASP A 66 -6.45 -14.68 -8.09
C ASP A 66 -7.29 -15.66 -7.27
N HIS A 67 -8.03 -16.54 -7.95
CA HIS A 67 -8.89 -17.50 -7.29
C HIS A 67 -8.10 -18.52 -6.45
N GLY A 68 -6.96 -19.00 -6.95
CA GLY A 68 -6.07 -19.88 -6.21
C GLY A 68 -5.48 -19.20 -4.96
N LEU A 69 -4.99 -17.97 -5.10
CA LEU A 69 -4.47 -17.20 -3.97
C LEU A 69 -5.54 -16.90 -2.94
N ARG A 70 -6.78 -16.60 -3.38
CA ARG A 70 -7.92 -16.44 -2.49
C ARG A 70 -8.17 -17.71 -1.67
N LYS A 71 -8.24 -18.88 -2.31
CA LYS A 71 -8.43 -20.16 -1.62
C LYS A 71 -7.33 -20.44 -0.59
N LEU A 72 -6.07 -20.14 -0.92
CA LEU A 72 -4.95 -20.32 0.01
C LEU A 72 -5.05 -19.37 1.20
N ARG A 73 -5.39 -18.09 1.00
CA ARG A 73 -5.61 -17.14 2.10
C ARG A 73 -6.78 -17.55 2.99
N GLU A 74 -7.89 -18.02 2.41
CA GLU A 74 -9.04 -18.56 3.17
C GLU A 74 -8.62 -19.75 4.05
N ALA A 75 -7.88 -20.70 3.49
CA ALA A 75 -7.37 -21.85 4.24
C ALA A 75 -6.44 -21.39 5.39
N ILE A 76 -5.49 -20.49 5.10
CA ILE A 76 -4.57 -19.93 6.11
C ILE A 76 -5.35 -19.27 7.25
N VAL A 77 -6.26 -18.34 6.96
CA VAL A 77 -7.03 -17.63 7.99
C VAL A 77 -7.76 -18.61 8.92
N SER A 78 -8.28 -19.70 8.35
CA SER A 78 -9.04 -20.69 9.13
C SER A 78 -8.19 -21.57 10.06
N VAL A 79 -6.90 -21.76 9.78
CA VAL A 79 -6.01 -22.64 10.58
C VAL A 79 -4.95 -21.86 11.38
N PHE A 80 -4.72 -20.59 11.05
CA PHE A 80 -3.58 -19.84 11.56
C PHE A 80 -3.54 -19.73 13.08
N ASN A 81 -4.68 -19.47 13.73
CA ASN A 81 -4.70 -19.27 15.18
C ASN A 81 -4.37 -20.57 15.94
N ASP A 82 -4.75 -21.73 15.41
CA ASP A 82 -4.58 -23.03 16.05
C ASP A 82 -3.19 -23.63 15.79
N SER A 83 -2.47 -23.13 14.78
CA SER A 83 -1.15 -23.64 14.37
C SER A 83 -0.10 -22.53 14.22
N ARG A 84 -0.26 -21.43 14.95
CA ARG A 84 0.60 -20.24 14.85
C ARG A 84 2.08 -20.49 15.17
N ASP A 85 2.37 -21.56 15.91
CA ASP A 85 3.71 -21.92 16.36
C ASP A 85 4.38 -22.93 15.42
N ASP A 86 3.68 -23.42 14.38
CA ASP A 86 4.25 -24.30 13.35
C ASP A 86 5.12 -23.49 12.36
N PRO A 87 6.45 -23.68 12.35
CA PRO A 87 7.34 -22.95 11.46
C PRO A 87 7.06 -23.20 9.97
N THR A 88 6.57 -24.40 9.63
CA THR A 88 6.25 -24.79 8.25
C THR A 88 5.07 -23.98 7.74
N LEU A 89 4.02 -23.88 8.56
CA LEU A 89 2.87 -23.04 8.26
C LEU A 89 3.27 -21.57 8.15
N ILE A 90 4.07 -21.05 9.08
CA ILE A 90 4.53 -19.64 9.03
C ILE A 90 5.24 -19.34 7.72
N ALA A 91 6.20 -20.19 7.31
CA ALA A 91 6.93 -20.03 6.06
C ALA A 91 5.97 -20.04 4.85
N PHE A 92 5.01 -20.96 4.86
CA PHE A 92 3.97 -21.04 3.82
C PHE A 92 3.10 -19.78 3.77
N VAL A 93 2.67 -19.25 4.92
CA VAL A 93 1.90 -18.00 4.99
C VAL A 93 2.69 -16.86 4.37
N TYR A 94 3.95 -16.70 4.75
CA TYR A 94 4.82 -15.68 4.19
C TYR A 94 4.90 -15.75 2.67
N GLU A 95 5.09 -16.96 2.13
CA GLU A 95 5.19 -17.17 0.69
C GLU A 95 3.89 -16.82 -0.05
N VAL A 96 2.73 -17.24 0.48
CA VAL A 96 1.42 -16.93 -0.10
C VAL A 96 1.11 -15.43 -0.06
N TYR A 97 1.42 -14.76 1.05
CA TYR A 97 1.14 -13.33 1.20
C TYR A 97 2.12 -12.46 0.42
N GLN A 98 3.39 -12.88 0.28
CA GLN A 98 4.34 -12.25 -0.62
C GLN A 98 3.88 -12.36 -2.08
N LEU A 99 3.44 -13.54 -2.52
CA LEU A 99 2.91 -13.73 -3.87
C LEU A 99 1.60 -12.94 -4.09
N SER A 100 0.75 -12.85 -3.07
CA SER A 100 -0.47 -12.04 -3.10
C SER A 100 -0.16 -10.54 -3.20
N TYR A 101 0.87 -10.06 -2.49
CA TYR A 101 1.36 -8.69 -2.61
C TYR A 101 1.79 -8.42 -4.05
N ASP A 102 2.69 -9.24 -4.59
CA ASP A 102 3.25 -9.03 -5.93
C ASP A 102 2.15 -9.09 -7.01
N TYR A 103 1.17 -9.98 -6.84
CA TYR A 103 0.00 -10.08 -7.72
C TYR A 103 -0.85 -8.80 -7.69
N PHE A 104 -1.35 -8.39 -6.52
CA PHE A 104 -2.24 -7.22 -6.44
C PHE A 104 -1.50 -5.91 -6.76
N PHE A 105 -0.21 -5.84 -6.45
CA PHE A 105 0.63 -4.70 -6.82
C PHE A 105 0.73 -4.56 -8.34
N ARG A 106 0.99 -5.67 -9.05
CA ARG A 106 1.06 -5.69 -10.51
C ARG A 106 -0.28 -5.37 -11.17
N GLU A 107 -1.39 -5.87 -10.62
CA GLU A 107 -2.74 -5.57 -11.12
C GLU A 107 -3.25 -4.20 -10.66
N GLN A 108 -2.46 -3.44 -9.89
CA GLN A 108 -2.82 -2.15 -9.30
C GLN A 108 -4.12 -2.19 -8.46
N ASP A 109 -4.47 -3.36 -7.90
CA ASP A 109 -5.60 -3.54 -6.98
C ASP A 109 -5.16 -3.20 -5.55
N PHE A 110 -4.88 -1.90 -5.33
CA PHE A 110 -4.36 -1.41 -4.05
C PHE A 110 -5.35 -1.60 -2.89
N THR A 111 -6.64 -1.61 -3.18
CA THR A 111 -7.69 -1.88 -2.19
C THR A 111 -7.55 -3.28 -1.61
N LYS A 112 -7.45 -4.32 -2.46
CA LYS A 112 -7.23 -5.69 -1.97
C LYS A 112 -5.84 -5.85 -1.35
N LEU A 113 -4.81 -5.24 -1.94
CA LEU A 113 -3.46 -5.27 -1.39
C LEU A 113 -3.43 -4.76 0.06
N GLY A 114 -4.04 -3.61 0.33
CA GLY A 114 -4.09 -3.04 1.67
C GLY A 114 -4.94 -3.84 2.65
N ASN A 115 -6.19 -4.14 2.25
CA ASN A 115 -7.18 -4.74 3.15
C ASN A 115 -6.92 -6.22 3.43
N LEU A 116 -6.48 -6.98 2.41
CA LEU A 116 -6.32 -8.43 2.53
C LEU A 116 -4.89 -8.81 2.88
N VAL A 117 -3.90 -8.18 2.25
CA VAL A 117 -2.50 -8.61 2.38
C VAL A 117 -1.79 -7.86 3.50
N LEU A 118 -1.71 -6.52 3.39
CA LEU A 118 -0.93 -5.71 4.33
C LEU A 118 -1.53 -5.73 5.75
N ASN A 119 -2.86 -5.62 5.87
CA ASN A 119 -3.55 -5.70 7.16
C ASN A 119 -3.32 -7.05 7.85
N PHE A 120 -3.47 -8.17 7.14
CA PHE A 120 -3.25 -9.50 7.71
C PHE A 120 -1.81 -9.66 8.20
N MET A 121 -0.83 -9.28 7.36
CA MET A 121 0.59 -9.37 7.72
C MET A 121 0.92 -8.49 8.92
N PHE A 122 0.38 -7.28 9.00
CA PHE A 122 0.55 -6.41 10.17
C PHE A 122 -0.05 -7.02 11.45
N GLN A 123 -1.24 -7.60 11.37
CA GLN A 123 -1.91 -8.17 12.55
C GLN A 123 -1.24 -9.45 13.05
N LYS A 124 -0.80 -10.33 12.13
CA LYS A 124 -0.26 -11.65 12.46
C LYS A 124 1.26 -11.66 12.63
N PHE A 125 1.96 -10.80 11.91
CA PHE A 125 3.43 -10.65 11.95
C PHE A 125 3.85 -9.20 12.22
N PRO A 126 3.44 -8.59 13.34
CA PRO A 126 3.72 -7.18 13.64
C PRO A 126 5.20 -6.85 13.84
N ALA A 127 6.06 -7.87 14.01
CA ALA A 127 7.50 -7.70 14.10
C ALA A 127 8.15 -7.48 12.71
N ASP A 128 7.46 -7.82 11.64
CA ASP A 128 7.92 -7.63 10.27
C ASP A 128 7.84 -6.16 9.87
N SER A 129 9.00 -5.49 9.94
CA SER A 129 9.09 -4.07 9.61
C SER A 129 8.75 -3.78 8.15
N HIS A 130 8.93 -4.74 7.24
CA HIS A 130 8.72 -4.53 5.82
C HIS A 130 7.22 -4.35 5.50
N PHE A 131 6.40 -5.31 5.91
CA PHE A 131 4.95 -5.23 5.73
C PHE A 131 4.33 -4.13 6.59
N GLN A 132 4.84 -3.91 7.81
CA GLN A 132 4.41 -2.82 8.68
C GLN A 132 4.56 -1.45 8.00
N GLN A 133 5.74 -1.17 7.43
CA GLN A 133 6.02 0.11 6.77
C GLN A 133 5.17 0.31 5.51
N LEU A 134 4.99 -0.73 4.69
CA LEU A 134 4.10 -0.68 3.52
C LEU A 134 2.64 -0.43 3.95
N TYR A 135 2.19 -1.05 5.04
CA TYR A 135 0.84 -0.84 5.54
C TYR A 135 0.61 0.57 6.07
N ALA A 136 1.62 1.17 6.71
CA ALA A 136 1.57 2.56 7.13
C ALA A 136 1.51 3.53 5.92
N LEU A 137 2.29 3.26 4.88
CA LEU A 137 2.24 4.02 3.63
C LEU A 137 0.87 3.89 2.94
N TYR A 138 0.32 2.68 2.86
CA TYR A 138 -1.03 2.45 2.36
C TYR A 138 -2.08 3.25 3.16
N SER A 139 -2.03 3.16 4.50
CA SER A 139 -2.98 3.85 5.39
C SER A 139 -2.94 5.36 5.21
N SER A 140 -1.76 5.94 4.96
CA SER A 140 -1.62 7.40 4.77
C SER A 140 -1.89 7.87 3.34
N HIS A 141 -1.46 7.13 2.32
CA HIS A 141 -1.48 7.63 0.93
C HIS A 141 -2.63 7.07 0.09
N VAL A 142 -3.28 6.00 0.54
CA VAL A 142 -4.45 5.41 -0.13
C VAL A 142 -5.71 5.64 0.70
N GLU A 143 -5.66 5.39 2.02
CA GLU A 143 -6.83 5.63 2.90
C GLU A 143 -6.89 7.05 3.48
N SER A 144 -5.88 7.88 3.23
CA SER A 144 -5.77 9.25 3.78
C SER A 144 -5.87 9.34 5.31
N ASN A 145 -5.40 8.32 6.02
CA ASN A 145 -5.50 8.20 7.47
C ASN A 145 -4.13 8.30 8.16
N LEU A 146 -3.76 9.53 8.55
CA LEU A 146 -2.50 9.81 9.24
C LEU A 146 -2.43 9.15 10.62
N SER A 147 -3.51 9.20 11.40
CA SER A 147 -3.56 8.61 12.74
C SER A 147 -3.31 7.11 12.71
N LYS A 148 -3.90 6.41 11.73
CA LYS A 148 -3.67 4.97 11.51
C LYS A 148 -2.22 4.70 11.11
N CYS A 149 -1.66 5.47 10.18
CA CYS A 149 -0.23 5.38 9.81
C CYS A 149 0.69 5.51 11.03
N ILE A 150 0.47 6.54 11.87
CA ILE A 150 1.25 6.76 13.08
C ILE A 150 1.06 5.58 14.05
N SER A 151 -0.17 5.09 14.26
CA SER A 151 -0.43 3.97 15.16
C SER A 151 0.25 2.66 14.71
N ILE A 152 0.35 2.43 13.40
CA ILE A 152 1.03 1.27 12.81
C ILE A 152 2.54 1.37 13.05
N LEU A 153 3.13 2.55 12.83
CA LEU A 153 4.59 2.77 12.96
C LEU A 153 5.03 2.89 14.42
N ALA A 154 4.20 3.48 15.27
CA ALA A 154 4.43 3.61 16.71
C ALA A 154 3.93 2.39 17.50
N ASN A 155 3.80 1.23 16.84
CA ASN A 155 3.24 0.01 17.44
C ASN A 155 3.77 -0.21 18.86
N ASN A 156 2.85 -0.17 19.85
CA ASN A 156 3.11 -0.17 21.29
C ASN A 156 3.96 -1.34 21.82
N ARG A 157 4.31 -2.30 20.97
CA ARG A 157 5.15 -3.45 21.30
C ARG A 157 6.65 -3.15 21.30
N ARG A 158 7.08 -2.01 20.75
CA ARG A 158 8.49 -1.57 20.76
C ARG A 158 8.67 -0.33 21.65
N PRO A 159 9.80 -0.20 22.35
CA PRO A 159 10.05 0.91 23.26
C PRO A 159 10.33 2.24 22.55
N SER A 160 10.76 2.22 21.28
CA SER A 160 11.10 3.43 20.54
C SER A 160 10.86 3.30 19.04
N ILE A 161 10.59 4.45 18.41
CA ILE A 161 10.43 4.59 16.96
C ILE A 161 11.82 4.70 16.32
N THR A 162 12.04 3.97 15.23
CA THR A 162 13.27 4.02 14.43
C THR A 162 13.39 5.31 13.62
N VAL A 163 14.60 5.61 13.12
CA VAL A 163 14.81 6.75 12.22
C VAL A 163 13.94 6.62 10.96
N GLN A 164 13.86 5.42 10.39
CA GLN A 164 13.08 5.17 9.18
C GLN A 164 11.58 5.38 9.41
N GLU A 165 11.03 4.86 10.51
CA GLU A 165 9.62 5.07 10.86
C GLU A 165 9.30 6.55 11.08
N ARG A 166 10.21 7.33 11.69
CA ARG A 166 10.06 8.80 11.78
C ARG A 166 10.00 9.46 10.41
N GLN A 167 10.84 9.03 9.46
CA GLN A 167 10.82 9.55 8.09
C GLN A 167 9.50 9.21 7.39
N LEU A 168 8.93 8.02 7.59
CA LEU A 168 7.63 7.67 7.05
C LEU A 168 6.50 8.52 7.64
N ILE A 169 6.51 8.76 8.95
CA ILE A 169 5.55 9.67 9.60
C ILE A 169 5.66 11.09 9.02
N ARG A 170 6.89 11.60 8.88
CA ARG A 170 7.16 12.92 8.29
C ARG A 170 6.68 12.99 6.85
N LEU A 171 7.00 12.00 6.02
CA LEU A 171 6.55 11.89 4.63
C LEU A 171 5.01 11.87 4.55
N SER A 172 4.33 11.05 5.37
CA SER A 172 2.86 11.02 5.44
C SER A 172 2.26 12.37 5.90
N SER A 173 2.92 13.07 6.82
CA SER A 173 2.48 14.37 7.33
C SER A 173 2.62 15.48 6.28
N ILE A 174 3.70 15.46 5.48
CA ILE A 174 3.87 16.39 4.36
C ILE A 174 2.77 16.17 3.32
N TYR A 175 2.42 14.90 3.03
CA TYR A 175 1.37 14.55 2.08
C TYR A 175 -0.02 15.00 2.55
N LEU A 176 -0.42 14.64 3.77
CA LEU A 176 -1.80 14.82 4.23
C LEU A 176 -2.11 16.18 4.85
N ILE A 177 -1.16 16.77 5.58
CA ILE A 177 -1.40 17.99 6.37
C ILE A 177 -0.46 19.14 5.99
N ASN A 178 0.30 19.00 4.90
CA ASN A 178 1.21 20.03 4.39
C ASN A 178 2.22 20.52 5.45
N LEU A 179 2.70 19.62 6.31
CA LEU A 179 3.59 19.98 7.42
C LEU A 179 4.86 20.72 6.95
N GLU A 180 5.39 20.35 5.78
CA GLU A 180 6.59 20.96 5.19
C GLU A 180 6.45 21.08 3.66
N SER A 181 7.51 21.62 3.03
CA SER A 181 7.61 21.72 1.57
C SER A 181 7.38 20.37 0.89
N PRO A 182 6.62 20.31 -0.23
CA PRO A 182 6.49 19.08 -1.00
C PRO A 182 7.83 18.56 -1.57
N SER A 183 8.86 19.41 -1.72
CA SER A 183 10.21 18.93 -2.08
C SER A 183 10.82 18.01 -1.02
N GLN A 184 10.55 18.26 0.27
CA GLN A 184 10.99 17.39 1.35
C GLN A 184 10.34 16.00 1.28
N TRP A 185 9.15 15.89 0.70
CA TRP A 185 8.52 14.59 0.46
C TRP A 185 9.33 13.76 -0.55
N PHE A 186 9.78 14.39 -1.64
CA PHE A 186 10.65 13.74 -2.64
C PHE A 186 12.04 13.41 -2.08
N PHE A 187 12.60 14.30 -1.24
CA PHE A 187 13.84 14.01 -0.51
C PHE A 187 13.72 12.74 0.32
N ILE A 188 12.67 12.63 1.14
CA ILE A 188 12.49 11.46 1.99
C ILE A 188 12.28 10.22 1.11
N LEU A 189 11.42 10.31 0.09
CA LEU A 189 11.11 9.23 -0.82
C LEU A 189 12.37 8.66 -1.48
N SER A 190 13.29 9.50 -1.97
CA SER A 190 14.50 9.06 -2.67
C SER A 190 15.48 8.28 -1.78
N HIS A 191 15.33 8.38 -0.46
CA HIS A 191 16.15 7.65 0.53
C HIS A 191 15.44 6.42 1.13
N LEU A 192 14.22 6.12 0.69
CA LEU A 192 13.50 4.93 1.16
C LEU A 192 14.00 3.66 0.46
N PRO A 193 13.75 2.46 1.04
CA PRO A 193 14.05 1.23 0.34
C PRO A 193 13.18 1.07 -0.91
N ARG A 194 13.72 0.32 -1.87
CA ARG A 194 13.16 0.20 -3.24
C ARG A 194 11.68 -0.17 -3.29
N ARG A 195 11.19 -1.06 -2.42
CA ARG A 195 9.77 -1.48 -2.45
C ARG A 195 8.83 -0.35 -2.02
N GLN A 196 9.21 0.46 -1.05
CA GLN A 196 8.44 1.62 -0.60
C GLN A 196 8.43 2.70 -1.68
N ILE A 197 9.57 2.90 -2.36
CA ILE A 197 9.64 3.77 -3.54
C ILE A 197 8.66 3.29 -4.60
N GLN A 198 8.79 2.03 -5.03
CA GLN A 198 7.93 1.42 -6.05
C GLN A 198 6.45 1.56 -5.69
N PHE A 199 6.09 1.32 -4.42
CA PHE A 199 4.73 1.48 -3.94
C PHE A 199 4.22 2.91 -4.11
N LEU A 200 4.95 3.89 -3.58
CA LEU A 200 4.51 5.29 -3.63
C LEU A 200 4.47 5.84 -5.05
N THR A 201 5.42 5.46 -5.91
CA THR A 201 5.44 5.90 -7.31
C THR A 201 4.34 5.26 -8.17
N SER A 202 3.72 4.17 -7.68
CA SER A 202 2.68 3.44 -8.42
C SER A 202 1.25 3.85 -8.05
N ILE A 203 1.09 4.74 -7.06
CA ILE A 203 -0.22 5.24 -6.61
C ILE A 203 -0.40 6.72 -6.93
N ALA A 204 -1.65 7.19 -6.92
CA ALA A 204 -2.01 8.57 -7.26
C ALA A 204 -1.32 9.64 -6.41
N ALA A 205 -0.86 9.29 -5.21
CA ALA A 205 -0.17 10.21 -4.31
C ALA A 205 1.10 10.81 -4.93
N PHE A 206 1.86 10.04 -5.72
CA PHE A 206 3.06 10.55 -6.38
C PHE A 206 2.74 11.68 -7.36
N GLN A 207 1.73 11.48 -8.20
CA GLN A 207 1.27 12.49 -9.15
C GLN A 207 0.72 13.72 -8.43
N HIS A 208 -0.07 13.54 -7.37
CA HIS A 208 -0.56 14.65 -6.55
C HIS A 208 0.59 15.48 -5.94
N MET A 209 1.64 14.83 -5.45
CA MET A 209 2.82 15.53 -4.92
C MET A 209 3.62 16.24 -6.01
N LYS A 210 3.70 15.68 -7.22
CA LYS A 210 4.30 16.36 -8.38
C LYS A 210 3.57 17.66 -8.69
N GLU A 211 2.25 17.61 -8.78
CA GLU A 211 1.40 18.78 -9.06
C GLU A 211 1.55 19.86 -7.98
N ARG A 212 1.63 19.46 -6.71
CA ARG A 212 1.92 20.38 -5.61
C ARG A 212 3.27 21.06 -5.76
N CYS A 213 4.33 20.33 -6.11
CA CYS A 213 5.64 20.92 -6.40
C CYS A 213 5.54 21.92 -7.56
N TYR A 214 4.92 21.55 -8.69
CA TYR A 214 4.78 22.46 -9.83
C TYR A 214 4.04 23.75 -9.47
N LYS A 215 2.97 23.66 -8.68
CA LYS A 215 2.24 24.83 -8.19
C LYS A 215 3.14 25.75 -7.37
N TYR A 216 3.95 25.19 -6.48
CA TYR A 216 4.87 25.96 -5.63
C TYR A 216 5.97 26.61 -6.47
N ILE A 217 6.61 25.86 -7.37
CA ILE A 217 7.64 26.36 -8.28
C ILE A 217 7.10 27.55 -9.11
N LYS A 218 5.92 27.39 -9.72
CA LYS A 218 5.26 28.46 -10.49
C LYS A 218 4.94 29.70 -9.66
N THR A 219 4.70 29.52 -8.37
CA THR A 219 4.42 30.64 -7.46
C THR A 219 5.72 31.36 -7.05
N CYS A 220 6.75 30.60 -6.70
CA CYS A 220 7.97 31.13 -6.08
C CYS A 220 9.00 31.68 -7.08
N TYR A 221 9.00 31.21 -8.33
CA TYR A 221 10.03 31.59 -9.31
C TYR A 221 9.44 32.31 -10.52
N ASN A 222 10.19 33.31 -11.02
CA ASN A 222 9.98 33.86 -12.36
C ASN A 222 10.74 33.05 -13.40
N GLN A 223 11.95 32.63 -13.06
CA GLN A 223 12.82 31.76 -13.85
C GLN A 223 13.53 30.78 -12.90
N VAL A 224 13.79 29.56 -13.36
CA VAL A 224 14.54 28.54 -12.59
C VAL A 224 15.20 27.57 -13.56
N THR A 225 16.42 27.11 -13.25
CA THR A 225 17.10 26.12 -14.10
C THR A 225 16.39 24.77 -14.00
N LEU A 226 16.36 24.04 -15.12
CA LEU A 226 15.76 22.71 -15.16
C LEU A 226 16.47 21.77 -14.18
N ASP A 227 17.81 21.78 -14.17
CA ASP A 227 18.62 20.95 -13.27
C ASP A 227 18.27 21.20 -11.80
N TYR A 228 18.09 22.46 -11.39
CA TYR A 228 17.68 22.78 -10.02
C TYR A 228 16.29 22.23 -9.68
N VAL A 229 15.35 22.26 -10.62
CA VAL A 229 14.03 21.64 -10.43
C VAL A 229 14.16 20.13 -10.26
N LEU A 230 14.92 19.46 -11.11
CA LEU A 230 15.06 18.00 -11.05
C LEU A 230 15.82 17.55 -9.79
N ASP A 231 16.94 18.20 -9.49
CA ASP A 231 17.83 17.83 -8.39
C ASP A 231 17.30 18.29 -7.02
N SER A 232 16.80 19.52 -6.92
CA SER A 232 16.48 20.13 -5.61
C SER A 232 14.99 20.10 -5.26
N TRP A 233 14.08 20.10 -6.26
CA TRP A 233 12.65 19.96 -6.00
C TRP A 233 12.19 18.50 -6.03
N PHE A 234 12.70 17.72 -6.98
CA PHE A 234 12.26 16.34 -7.18
C PHE A 234 13.30 15.29 -6.78
N TYR A 235 14.53 15.68 -6.43
CA TYR A 235 15.59 14.74 -6.05
C TYR A 235 15.77 13.61 -7.07
N ASN A 236 15.72 13.94 -8.36
CA ASN A 236 15.83 13.02 -9.50
C ASN A 236 14.79 11.89 -9.56
N MET A 237 13.68 12.04 -8.83
CA MET A 237 12.54 11.12 -8.89
C MET A 237 11.65 11.36 -10.12
N VAL A 238 11.92 12.42 -10.87
CA VAL A 238 11.13 12.93 -12.00
C VAL A 238 12.12 13.29 -13.11
N GLY A 239 11.75 13.05 -14.37
CA GLY A 239 12.59 13.35 -15.54
C GLY A 239 12.13 14.57 -16.32
N ASN A 240 12.89 14.94 -17.36
CA ASN A 240 12.55 16.08 -18.24
C ASN A 240 11.16 15.92 -18.88
N SER A 241 10.78 14.68 -19.22
CA SER A 241 9.47 14.35 -19.82
C SER A 241 8.28 14.61 -18.91
N ASP A 242 8.52 14.78 -17.62
CA ASP A 242 7.47 15.05 -16.64
C ASP A 242 7.22 16.55 -16.44
N ILE A 243 8.13 17.42 -16.90
CA ILE A 243 7.97 18.87 -16.77
C ILE A 243 6.76 19.30 -17.61
N PRO A 244 5.87 20.16 -17.07
CA PRO A 244 4.69 20.59 -17.80
C PRO A 244 5.03 21.23 -19.15
N ASN A 245 4.41 20.74 -20.22
CA ASN A 245 4.68 21.20 -21.60
C ASN A 245 4.36 22.68 -21.83
N ASP A 246 3.52 23.28 -20.97
CA ASP A 246 3.15 24.70 -21.03
C ASP A 246 4.21 25.62 -20.39
N TRP A 247 5.29 25.06 -19.83
CA TRP A 247 6.38 25.84 -19.24
C TRP A 247 7.45 26.13 -20.30
N PRO A 248 7.64 27.40 -20.70
CA PRO A 248 8.63 27.76 -21.71
C PRO A 248 10.04 27.39 -21.25
N LEU A 249 10.78 26.68 -22.11
CA LEU A 249 12.18 26.32 -21.88
C LEU A 249 13.09 27.15 -22.81
N GLU A 250 14.01 27.88 -22.22
CA GLU A 250 15.01 28.67 -22.94
C GLU A 250 16.41 28.11 -22.65
N SER A 251 17.29 28.09 -23.65
CA SER A 251 18.69 27.69 -23.48
C SER A 251 19.57 28.93 -23.47
N ILE A 252 20.18 29.23 -22.33
CA ILE A 252 21.06 30.38 -22.15
C ILE A 252 22.44 29.83 -21.77
N GLY A 253 23.42 29.96 -22.66
CA GLY A 253 24.78 29.47 -22.41
C GLY A 253 24.88 27.95 -22.23
N GLY A 254 23.96 27.18 -22.81
CA GLY A 254 23.90 25.72 -22.66
C GLY A 254 23.11 25.23 -21.45
N VAL A 255 22.62 26.14 -20.59
CA VAL A 255 21.77 25.79 -19.44
C VAL A 255 20.30 25.93 -19.82
N GLN A 256 19.53 24.87 -19.60
CA GLN A 256 18.09 24.87 -19.82
C GLN A 256 17.38 25.56 -18.65
N THR A 257 16.65 26.64 -18.94
CA THR A 257 15.98 27.49 -17.96
C THR A 257 14.48 27.55 -18.24
N LEU A 258 13.67 27.29 -17.22
CA LEU A 258 12.22 27.42 -17.26
C LEU A 258 11.82 28.87 -17.00
N VAL A 259 11.07 29.49 -17.92
CA VAL A 259 10.60 30.89 -17.80
C VAL A 259 9.12 30.91 -17.42
N LEU A 260 8.83 30.93 -16.13
CA LEU A 260 7.50 30.73 -15.54
C LEU A 260 6.65 32.00 -15.51
N LYS A 261 7.29 33.16 -15.37
CA LYS A 261 6.65 34.48 -15.40
C LYS A 261 7.51 35.42 -16.24
N ARG A 262 6.96 35.94 -17.33
CA ARG A 262 7.55 37.07 -18.02
C ARG A 262 7.22 38.31 -17.21
N GLY A 263 8.22 38.91 -16.57
CA GLY A 263 8.04 40.22 -15.95
C GLY A 263 7.54 41.18 -17.03
N THR A 264 6.36 41.74 -16.84
CA THR A 264 5.96 42.94 -17.56
C THR A 264 6.97 44.01 -17.18
N LYS A 265 7.76 44.48 -18.14
CA LYS A 265 8.57 45.69 -17.97
C LYS A 265 7.64 46.82 -17.53
N THR A 266 7.69 47.20 -16.25
CA THR A 266 7.17 48.46 -15.75
C THR A 266 8.23 49.52 -15.89
#